data_AF-A0A4S8M684-F1
#
_entry.id   AF-A0A4S8M684-F1
#
_cell.length_a   1.000
_cell.length_b   1.000
_cell.length_c   1.000
_cell.angle_alpha   90.00
_cell.angle_beta   90.00
_cell.angle_gamma   90.00
#
_symmetry.space_group_name_H-M   'P 1'
#
loop_
_entity.id
_entity.type
_entity.pdbx_description
1 polymer ?
#
loop_
_entity_poly.entity_id
_entity_poly.type
_entity_poly.pdbx_seq_one_letter_code
_entity_poly.pdbx_strand_id
1 'polypeptide(L)'
;MEFPYLKDDEQLAEFDTWIQGLDNPHVSAWWKHKRVNKWILPTIIQSQSKMDPSDWTITKSTTNIGEGQHYWTRKNTGEKLSLVASIVEARKVDFRVAAEIKAARTTGVLGNNRNSAFDRMKNSSRRANTAIAKQQVNQEQNVEIQRLQQEIEEHTKAKKDSDTRIKQARQALALTRSDGKSRSRSSRAESSSSGRVRVAGLSQDKGTTTGELSTHTLPKSRI
;
A
#
# COMPACT_ATOMS: atom_id res chain seq x y z
N MET A 1 -5.31 11.06 -27.92
CA MET A 1 -6.06 11.70 -26.83
C MET A 1 -6.77 10.62 -26.05
N GLU A 2 -6.58 10.56 -24.74
CA GLU A 2 -7.25 9.58 -23.88
C GLU A 2 -8.38 10.29 -23.14
N PHE A 3 -9.58 10.28 -23.72
CA PHE A 3 -10.80 10.71 -23.02
C PHE A 3 -11.12 9.66 -21.96
N PRO A 4 -11.20 9.99 -20.65
CA PRO A 4 -11.60 11.28 -20.07
C PRO A 4 -10.47 12.14 -19.44
N TYR A 5 -9.20 11.80 -19.65
CA TYR A 5 -8.04 12.42 -18.98
C TYR A 5 -7.54 13.71 -19.64
N LEU A 6 -8.46 14.54 -20.14
CA LEU A 6 -8.11 15.85 -20.68
C LEU A 6 -7.68 16.75 -19.51
N LYS A 7 -6.45 17.28 -19.58
CA LYS A 7 -5.78 18.00 -18.49
C LYS A 7 -6.16 19.46 -18.41
N ASP A 8 -6.36 20.10 -19.56
CA ASP A 8 -6.51 21.54 -19.68
C ASP A 8 -7.63 21.92 -20.67
N ASP A 9 -8.09 23.18 -20.61
CA ASP A 9 -9.11 23.72 -21.52
C ASP A 9 -8.66 23.69 -22.99
N GLU A 10 -7.35 23.78 -23.23
CA GLU A 10 -6.77 23.67 -24.58
C GLU A 10 -6.99 22.28 -25.18
N GLN A 11 -6.77 21.21 -24.39
CA GLN A 11 -7.03 19.84 -24.82
C GLN A 11 -8.53 19.59 -25.03
N LEU A 12 -9.39 20.30 -24.30
CA LEU A 12 -10.84 20.25 -24.52
C LEU A 12 -11.23 20.90 -25.85
N ALA A 13 -10.58 22.00 -26.23
CA ALA A 13 -10.80 22.66 -27.53
C ALA A 13 -10.25 21.82 -28.70
N GLU A 14 -9.11 21.16 -28.52
CA GLU A 14 -8.58 20.19 -29.49
C GLU A 14 -9.54 19.01 -29.66
N PHE A 15 -10.10 18.50 -28.56
CA PHE A 15 -11.10 17.43 -28.59
C PHE A 15 -12.40 17.86 -29.27
N ASP A 16 -12.87 19.08 -29.03
CA ASP A 16 -14.01 19.69 -29.74
C ASP A 16 -13.78 19.68 -31.26
N THR A 17 -12.59 20.10 -31.69
CA THR A 17 -12.20 20.17 -33.10
C THR A 17 -12.11 18.77 -33.71
N TRP A 18 -11.55 17.81 -32.96
CA TRP A 18 -11.48 16.42 -33.36
C TRP A 18 -12.87 15.77 -33.53
N ILE A 19 -13.80 16.03 -32.60
CA ILE A 19 -15.20 15.54 -32.70
C ILE A 19 -15.90 16.11 -33.93
N GLN A 20 -15.67 17.38 -34.25
CA GLN A 20 -16.24 18.00 -35.46
C GLN A 20 -15.66 17.42 -36.75
N GLY A 21 -14.42 16.95 -36.74
CA GLY A 21 -13.77 16.31 -37.88
C GLY A 21 -14.11 14.84 -38.12
N LEU A 22 -14.79 14.16 -37.19
CA LEU A 22 -15.13 12.73 -37.29
C LEU A 22 -16.29 12.40 -38.26
N ASP A 23 -16.95 13.44 -38.80
CA ASP A 23 -18.13 13.34 -39.68
C ASP A 23 -19.21 12.35 -39.21
N ASN A 24 -19.34 12.17 -37.89
CA ASN A 24 -20.34 11.31 -37.29
C ASN A 24 -21.42 12.18 -36.60
N PRO A 25 -22.64 12.26 -37.16
CA PRO A 25 -23.68 13.14 -36.64
C PRO A 25 -24.15 12.74 -35.23
N HIS A 26 -24.10 11.45 -34.88
CA HIS A 26 -24.48 10.99 -33.54
C HIS A 26 -23.46 11.40 -32.49
N VAL A 27 -22.17 11.27 -32.79
CA VAL A 27 -21.08 11.65 -31.87
C VAL A 27 -21.04 13.16 -31.69
N SER A 28 -21.20 13.93 -32.78
CA SER A 28 -21.27 15.39 -32.74
C SER A 28 -22.48 15.88 -31.94
N ALA A 29 -23.67 15.30 -32.16
CA ALA A 29 -24.88 15.64 -31.40
C ALA A 29 -24.75 15.27 -29.91
N TRP A 30 -24.17 14.10 -29.61
CA TRP A 30 -23.90 13.68 -28.23
C TRP A 30 -22.95 14.66 -27.53
N TRP A 31 -21.86 15.04 -28.19
CA TRP A 31 -20.88 15.97 -27.64
C TRP A 31 -21.47 17.37 -27.44
N LYS A 32 -22.24 17.86 -28.42
CA LYS A 32 -23.00 19.11 -28.30
C LYS A 32 -23.93 19.10 -27.10
N HIS A 33 -24.64 17.99 -26.86
CA HIS A 33 -25.47 17.84 -25.67
C HIS A 33 -24.65 17.92 -24.36
N LYS A 34 -23.42 17.36 -24.33
CA LYS A 34 -22.53 17.49 -23.16
C LYS A 34 -22.05 18.94 -22.95
N ARG A 35 -21.77 19.67 -24.02
CA ARG A 35 -21.35 21.09 -23.99
C ARG A 35 -22.47 22.02 -23.51
N VAL A 36 -23.69 21.82 -24.00
CA VAL A 36 -24.86 22.63 -23.61
C VAL A 36 -25.17 22.45 -22.13
N ASN A 37 -25.09 21.21 -21.66
CA ASN A 37 -25.32 20.88 -20.26
C ASN A 37 -24.02 21.01 -19.47
N LYS A 38 -23.67 22.24 -19.09
CA LYS A 38 -22.42 22.60 -18.40
C LYS A 38 -22.12 21.78 -17.13
N TRP A 39 -23.15 21.23 -16.49
CA TRP A 39 -22.97 20.38 -15.30
C TRP A 39 -22.41 18.99 -15.63
N ILE A 40 -22.49 18.52 -16.87
CA ILE A 40 -22.06 17.17 -17.25
C ILE A 40 -20.54 17.08 -17.40
N LEU A 41 -19.89 18.07 -18.03
CA LEU A 41 -18.44 18.01 -18.27
C LEU A 41 -17.61 17.87 -16.98
N PRO A 42 -17.89 18.60 -15.89
CA PRO A 42 -17.24 18.41 -14.58
C PRO A 42 -17.39 17.01 -13.97
N THR A 43 -18.35 16.20 -14.46
CA THR A 43 -18.59 14.83 -13.98
C THR A 43 -17.86 13.77 -14.80
N ILE A 44 -17.34 14.14 -15.97
CA ILE A 44 -16.67 13.21 -16.89
C ILE A 44 -15.19 13.58 -17.04
N ILE A 45 -14.85 14.87 -17.02
CA ILE A 45 -13.51 15.37 -17.29
C ILE A 45 -12.92 15.94 -16.00
N GLN A 46 -11.73 15.44 -15.64
CA GLN A 46 -11.05 15.82 -14.41
C GLN A 46 -10.78 17.32 -14.31
N SER A 47 -10.29 17.93 -15.38
CA SER A 47 -9.90 19.35 -15.42
C SER A 47 -11.06 20.31 -15.16
N GLN A 48 -12.28 19.89 -15.51
CA GLN A 48 -13.49 20.67 -15.32
C GLN A 48 -14.13 20.43 -13.94
N SER A 49 -13.66 19.42 -13.21
CA SER A 49 -14.21 19.07 -11.91
C SER A 49 -13.72 20.00 -10.82
N LYS A 50 -14.60 20.34 -9.88
CA LYS A 50 -14.22 21.00 -8.62
C LYS A 50 -13.80 20.00 -7.53
N MET A 51 -13.84 18.71 -7.85
CA MET A 51 -13.41 17.65 -6.94
C MET A 51 -11.90 17.69 -6.75
N ASP A 52 -11.44 17.39 -5.54
CA ASP A 52 -10.00 17.33 -5.26
C ASP A 52 -9.33 16.28 -6.17
N PRO A 53 -8.15 16.55 -6.75
CA PRO A 53 -7.47 15.60 -7.64
C PRO A 53 -7.20 14.24 -6.97
N SER A 54 -6.98 14.21 -5.65
CA SER A 54 -6.80 12.95 -4.91
C SER A 54 -8.11 12.14 -4.87
N ASP A 55 -9.26 12.79 -4.64
CA ASP A 55 -10.58 12.16 -4.68
C ASP A 55 -10.94 11.66 -6.09
N TRP A 56 -10.53 12.38 -7.14
CA TRP A 56 -10.68 11.94 -8.53
C TRP A 56 -9.83 10.71 -8.84
N THR A 57 -8.61 10.65 -8.32
CA THR A 57 -7.71 9.48 -8.49
C THR A 57 -8.24 8.25 -7.74
N ILE A 58 -8.87 8.47 -6.57
CA ILE A 58 -9.48 7.41 -5.75
C ILE A 58 -10.75 6.86 -6.42
N THR A 59 -11.51 7.72 -7.08
CA THR A 59 -12.72 7.35 -7.82
C THR A 59 -12.30 6.75 -9.16
N LYS A 60 -12.09 5.42 -9.20
CA LYS A 60 -11.74 4.71 -10.44
C LYS A 60 -12.71 5.14 -11.56
N SER A 61 -12.17 5.54 -12.71
CA SER A 61 -12.94 5.97 -13.89
C SER A 61 -13.91 4.90 -14.43
N THR A 62 -13.74 3.65 -14.00
CA THR A 62 -14.65 2.53 -14.27
C THR A 62 -15.84 2.46 -13.33
N THR A 63 -15.88 3.25 -12.26
CA THR A 63 -16.97 3.28 -11.28
C THR A 63 -17.70 4.59 -11.45
N ASN A 64 -18.68 4.60 -12.36
CA ASN A 64 -19.60 5.72 -12.51
C ASN A 64 -20.17 6.07 -11.12
N ILE A 65 -20.13 7.33 -10.70
CA ILE A 65 -20.76 7.77 -9.44
C ILE A 65 -22.26 7.39 -9.41
N GLY A 66 -22.90 7.34 -10.58
CA GLY A 66 -24.23 6.76 -10.76
C GLY A 66 -24.30 5.26 -10.45
N GLU A 67 -23.28 4.46 -10.77
CA GLU A 67 -23.23 3.04 -10.42
C GLU A 67 -23.14 2.78 -8.92
N GLY A 68 -22.52 3.67 -8.14
CA GLY A 68 -22.51 3.57 -6.67
C GLY A 68 -23.92 3.74 -6.09
N GLN A 69 -24.69 4.70 -6.63
CA GLN A 69 -26.12 4.85 -6.29
C GLN A 69 -26.93 3.67 -6.82
N HIS A 70 -26.69 3.20 -8.05
CA HIS A 70 -27.35 2.02 -8.59
C HIS A 70 -27.03 0.77 -7.77
N TYR A 71 -25.83 0.61 -7.21
CA TYR A 71 -25.51 -0.53 -6.34
C TYR A 71 -26.30 -0.48 -5.02
N TRP A 72 -26.39 0.69 -4.38
CA TRP A 72 -27.18 0.83 -3.15
C TRP A 72 -28.67 0.60 -3.39
N THR A 73 -29.20 1.19 -4.47
CA THR A 73 -30.58 0.98 -4.93
C THR A 73 -30.79 -0.47 -5.34
N ARG A 74 -29.89 -1.09 -6.11
CA ARG A 74 -29.92 -2.52 -6.49
C ARG A 74 -29.87 -3.43 -5.28
N LYS A 75 -29.12 -3.08 -4.23
CA LYS A 75 -29.02 -3.86 -2.99
C LYS A 75 -30.26 -3.77 -2.12
N ASN A 76 -30.91 -2.60 -2.07
CA ASN A 76 -32.04 -2.34 -1.16
C ASN A 76 -33.42 -2.40 -1.83
N THR A 77 -33.51 -2.21 -3.14
CA THR A 77 -34.76 -2.26 -3.93
C THR A 77 -34.74 -3.31 -5.04
N GLY A 78 -33.58 -3.91 -5.33
CA GLY A 78 -33.41 -5.00 -6.30
C GLY A 78 -33.49 -4.55 -7.76
N GLU A 79 -32.51 -4.90 -8.58
CA GLU A 79 -32.76 -5.00 -10.04
C GLU A 79 -33.28 -6.40 -10.36
N LYS A 80 -34.18 -6.49 -11.35
CA LYS A 80 -34.84 -7.73 -11.81
C LYS A 80 -35.78 -8.39 -10.80
N LEU A 81 -36.13 -7.70 -9.71
CA LEU A 81 -37.27 -8.11 -8.89
C LEU A 81 -38.57 -7.78 -9.62
N SER A 82 -39.60 -8.62 -9.46
CA SER A 82 -40.95 -8.23 -9.85
C SER A 82 -41.38 -7.02 -9.04
N LEU A 83 -42.27 -6.18 -9.58
CA LEU A 83 -42.76 -4.98 -8.91
C LEU A 83 -43.21 -5.26 -7.46
N VAL A 84 -43.89 -6.38 -7.24
CA VAL A 84 -44.35 -6.83 -5.92
C VAL A 84 -43.16 -7.13 -5.00
N ALA A 85 -42.14 -7.84 -5.48
CA ALA A 85 -40.96 -8.15 -4.69
C ALA A 85 -40.16 -6.88 -4.31
N SER A 86 -40.04 -5.91 -5.22
CA SER A 86 -39.43 -4.61 -4.90
C SER A 86 -40.21 -3.84 -3.83
N ILE A 87 -41.55 -3.85 -3.87
CA ILE A 87 -42.38 -3.22 -2.83
C ILE A 87 -42.16 -3.88 -1.46
N VAL A 88 -42.07 -5.22 -1.43
CA VAL A 88 -41.84 -5.96 -0.18
C VAL A 88 -40.44 -5.67 0.39
N GLU A 89 -39.41 -5.62 -0.44
CA GLU A 89 -38.05 -5.28 0.01
C GLU A 89 -37.94 -3.83 0.50
N ALA A 90 -38.52 -2.87 -0.24
CA ALA A 90 -38.57 -1.48 0.20
C ALA A 90 -39.27 -1.34 1.56
N ARG A 91 -40.39 -2.04 1.76
CA ARG A 91 -41.12 -2.08 3.03
C ARG A 91 -40.24 -2.56 4.20
N LYS A 92 -39.33 -3.53 3.99
CA LYS A 92 -38.39 -3.96 5.05
C LYS A 92 -37.43 -2.84 5.46
N VAL A 93 -36.98 -2.04 4.50
CA VAL A 93 -36.12 -0.88 4.77
C VAL A 93 -36.91 0.17 5.56
N ASP A 94 -38.13 0.49 5.14
CA ASP A 94 -38.99 1.45 5.83
C ASP A 94 -39.27 1.04 7.27
N PHE A 95 -39.59 -0.24 7.51
CA PHE A 95 -39.79 -0.75 8.87
C PHE A 95 -38.55 -0.65 9.74
N ARG A 96 -37.36 -0.87 9.17
CA ARG A 96 -36.10 -0.72 9.91
C ARG A 96 -35.88 0.73 10.33
N VAL A 97 -36.08 1.67 9.42
CA VAL A 97 -35.95 3.11 9.71
C VAL A 97 -37.00 3.56 10.72
N ALA A 98 -38.25 3.11 10.59
CA ALA A 98 -39.32 3.43 11.54
C ALA A 98 -39.01 2.87 12.95
N ALA A 99 -38.46 1.64 13.04
CA ALA A 99 -38.04 1.05 14.29
C ALA A 99 -36.89 1.83 14.93
N GLU A 100 -35.89 2.27 14.14
CA GLU A 100 -34.80 3.12 14.62
C GLU A 100 -35.30 4.47 15.15
N ILE A 101 -36.22 5.14 14.43
CA ILE A 101 -36.83 6.40 14.87
C ILE A 101 -37.63 6.19 16.17
N LYS A 102 -38.43 5.13 16.25
CA LYS A 102 -39.20 4.81 17.45
C LYS A 102 -38.30 4.52 18.64
N ALA A 103 -37.25 3.72 18.45
CA ALA A 103 -36.27 3.43 19.49
C ALA A 103 -35.60 4.73 19.97
N ALA A 104 -35.14 5.58 19.05
CA ALA A 104 -34.51 6.85 19.39
C ALA A 104 -35.44 7.80 20.17
N ARG A 105 -36.73 7.85 19.81
CA ARG A 105 -37.74 8.61 20.57
C ARG A 105 -37.98 8.04 21.97
N THR A 106 -37.93 6.72 22.13
CA THR A 106 -38.26 6.06 23.39
C THR A 106 -37.08 6.10 24.37
N THR A 107 -35.86 5.87 23.88
CA THR A 107 -34.65 5.84 24.71
C THR A 107 -34.00 7.21 24.88
N GLY A 108 -34.35 8.18 24.04
CA GLY A 108 -33.67 9.48 23.97
C GLY A 108 -32.27 9.42 23.33
N VAL A 109 -31.82 8.23 22.91
CA VAL A 109 -30.51 8.02 22.30
C VAL A 109 -30.67 7.91 20.80
N LEU A 110 -30.17 8.91 20.07
CA LEU A 110 -30.13 8.89 18.61
C LEU A 110 -29.19 7.79 18.12
N GLY A 111 -29.53 7.17 16.99
CA GLY A 111 -28.64 6.25 16.29
C GLY A 111 -27.31 6.92 15.96
N ASN A 112 -26.20 6.18 16.14
CA ASN A 112 -24.88 6.71 15.84
C ASN A 112 -24.74 6.99 14.33
N ASN A 113 -24.77 8.27 13.97
CA ASN A 113 -24.66 8.76 12.59
C ASN A 113 -23.29 8.49 11.94
N ARG A 114 -22.30 8.00 12.68
CA ARG A 114 -20.97 7.59 12.19
C ARG A 114 -20.83 6.07 12.03
N ASN A 115 -21.90 5.31 12.27
CA ASN A 115 -21.91 3.84 12.15
C ASN A 115 -23.07 3.34 11.27
N SER A 116 -23.49 4.16 10.30
CA SER A 116 -24.45 3.71 9.30
C SER A 116 -23.85 2.59 8.44
N ALA A 117 -24.71 1.86 7.71
CA ALA A 117 -24.23 0.85 6.75
C ALA A 117 -23.28 1.46 5.71
N PHE A 118 -23.54 2.71 5.31
CA PHE A 118 -22.69 3.48 4.40
C PHE A 118 -21.34 3.80 5.05
N ASP A 119 -21.31 4.31 6.28
CA ASP A 119 -20.06 4.62 6.99
C ASP A 119 -19.22 3.38 7.23
N ARG A 120 -19.86 2.25 7.56
CA ARG A 120 -19.17 0.95 7.70
C ARG A 120 -18.52 0.52 6.39
N MET A 121 -19.24 0.65 5.28
CA MET A 121 -18.71 0.37 3.95
C MET A 121 -17.54 1.30 3.61
N LYS A 122 -17.72 2.62 3.75
CA LYS A 122 -16.69 3.64 3.52
C LYS A 122 -15.42 3.36 4.33
N ASN A 123 -15.57 3.09 5.63
CA ASN A 123 -14.45 2.79 6.51
C ASN A 123 -13.78 1.46 6.15
N SER A 124 -14.54 0.45 5.71
CA SER A 124 -14.00 -0.82 5.24
C SER A 124 -13.17 -0.64 3.97
N SER A 125 -13.69 0.08 2.99
CA SER A 125 -12.96 0.41 1.75
C SER A 125 -11.70 1.21 2.05
N ARG A 126 -11.78 2.20 2.95
CA ARG A 126 -10.59 2.96 3.38
C ARG A 126 -9.53 2.05 3.99
N ARG A 127 -9.91 1.13 4.89
CA ARG A 127 -8.96 0.17 5.48
C ARG A 127 -8.32 -0.74 4.44
N ALA A 128 -9.10 -1.26 3.50
CA ALA A 128 -8.58 -2.08 2.41
C ALA A 128 -7.56 -1.31 1.56
N ASN A 129 -7.89 -0.06 1.20
CA ASN A 129 -6.99 0.80 0.41
C ASN A 129 -5.70 1.12 1.17
N THR A 130 -5.78 1.44 2.46
CA THR A 130 -4.58 1.66 3.29
C THR A 130 -3.72 0.40 3.38
N ALA A 131 -4.32 -0.78 3.46
CA ALA A 131 -3.58 -2.04 3.46
C ALA A 131 -2.85 -2.26 2.12
N ILE A 132 -3.51 -2.01 0.99
CA ILE A 132 -2.91 -2.10 -0.35
C ILE A 132 -1.75 -1.11 -0.50
N ALA A 133 -1.94 0.16 -0.11
CA ALA A 133 -0.89 1.17 -0.19
C ALA A 133 0.33 0.79 0.66
N LYS A 134 0.11 0.29 1.88
CA LYS A 134 1.20 -0.21 2.74
C LYS A 134 1.90 -1.43 2.13
N GLN A 135 1.16 -2.33 1.48
CA GLN A 135 1.74 -3.47 0.80
C GLN A 135 2.67 -3.05 -0.34
N GLN A 136 2.28 -2.05 -1.13
CA GLN A 136 3.13 -1.51 -2.20
C GLN A 136 4.43 -0.91 -1.64
N VAL A 137 4.33 -0.06 -0.61
CA VAL A 137 5.50 0.51 0.06
C VAL A 137 6.42 -0.58 0.61
N ASN A 138 5.86 -1.61 1.25
CA ASN A 138 6.65 -2.73 1.77
C ASN A 138 7.30 -3.56 0.65
N GLN A 139 6.63 -3.71 -0.50
CA GLN A 139 7.21 -4.38 -1.66
C GLN A 139 8.42 -3.61 -2.20
N GLU A 140 8.29 -2.29 -2.36
CA GLU A 140 9.40 -1.42 -2.79
C GLU A 140 10.59 -1.49 -1.81
N GLN A 141 10.31 -1.43 -0.51
CA GLN A 141 11.34 -1.57 0.53
C GLN A 141 12.02 -2.95 0.49
N ASN A 142 11.25 -4.03 0.29
CA ASN A 142 11.79 -5.37 0.21
C ASN A 142 12.68 -5.57 -1.03
N VAL A 143 12.33 -4.95 -2.16
CA VAL A 143 13.17 -4.96 -3.36
C VAL A 143 14.49 -4.25 -3.09
N GLU A 144 14.48 -3.09 -2.43
CA GLU A 144 15.72 -2.38 -2.08
C GLU A 144 16.57 -3.14 -1.06
N ILE A 145 15.94 -3.78 -0.06
CA ILE A 145 16.64 -4.64 0.90
C ILE A 145 17.32 -5.81 0.17
N GLN A 146 16.64 -6.44 -0.79
CA GLN A 146 17.23 -7.52 -1.59
C GLN A 146 18.41 -7.03 -2.44
N ARG A 147 18.30 -5.84 -3.05
CA ARG A 147 19.40 -5.22 -3.80
C ARG A 147 20.63 -5.01 -2.91
N LEU A 148 20.45 -4.41 -1.73
CA LEU A 148 21.54 -4.17 -0.78
C LEU A 148 22.15 -5.47 -0.24
N GLN A 149 21.34 -6.51 -0.04
CA GLN A 149 21.85 -7.84 0.36
C GLN A 149 22.74 -8.46 -0.72
N GLN A 150 22.35 -8.36 -1.99
CA GLN A 150 23.18 -8.83 -3.11
C GLN A 150 24.51 -8.06 -3.19
N GLU A 151 24.48 -6.74 -3.04
CA GLU A 151 25.68 -5.88 -3.05
C GLU A 151 26.65 -6.24 -1.90
N ILE A 152 26.12 -6.48 -0.69
CA ILE A 152 26.91 -6.98 0.44
C ILE A 152 27.52 -8.35 0.13
N GLU A 153 26.74 -9.27 -0.44
CA GLU A 153 27.23 -10.61 -0.76
C GLU A 153 28.36 -10.57 -1.79
N GLU A 154 28.22 -9.75 -2.84
CA GLU A 154 29.27 -9.50 -3.84
C GLU A 154 30.55 -8.93 -3.21
N HIS A 155 30.43 -7.90 -2.36
CA HIS A 155 31.58 -7.33 -1.67
C HIS A 155 32.26 -8.33 -0.71
N THR A 156 31.49 -9.16 -0.02
CA THR A 156 32.06 -10.20 0.86
C THR A 156 32.80 -11.28 0.05
N LYS A 157 32.31 -11.63 -1.13
CA LYS A 157 32.98 -12.57 -2.04
C LYS A 157 34.28 -11.97 -2.59
N ALA A 158 34.24 -10.74 -3.07
CA ALA A 158 35.44 -10.02 -3.55
C ALA A 158 36.51 -9.86 -2.46
N LYS A 159 36.09 -9.62 -1.20
CA LYS A 159 36.99 -9.59 -0.05
C LYS A 159 37.66 -10.94 0.20
N LYS A 160 36.89 -12.04 0.19
CA LYS A 160 37.44 -13.40 0.33
C LYS A 160 38.45 -13.71 -0.76
N ASP A 161 38.15 -13.36 -2.02
CA ASP A 161 39.06 -13.56 -3.15
C ASP A 161 40.34 -12.73 -2.99
N SER A 162 40.23 -11.48 -2.52
CA SER A 162 41.39 -10.63 -2.24
C SER A 162 42.25 -11.19 -1.11
N ASP A 163 41.63 -11.67 -0.03
CA ASP A 163 42.35 -12.28 1.11
C ASP A 163 43.10 -13.56 0.68
N THR A 164 42.52 -14.38 -0.19
CA THR A 164 43.20 -15.56 -0.74
C THR A 164 44.40 -15.19 -1.61
N ARG A 165 44.28 -14.17 -2.46
CA ARG A 165 45.40 -13.65 -3.28
C ARG A 165 46.51 -13.08 -2.39
N ILE A 166 46.17 -12.33 -1.36
CA ILE A 166 47.14 -11.81 -0.38
C ILE A 166 47.87 -12.96 0.31
N LYS A 167 47.16 -14.02 0.70
CA LYS A 167 47.75 -15.21 1.33
C LYS A 167 48.72 -15.92 0.38
N GLN A 168 48.34 -16.11 -0.89
CA GLN A 168 49.20 -16.71 -1.91
C GLN A 168 50.46 -15.85 -2.17
N ALA A 169 50.30 -14.53 -2.30
CA ALA A 169 51.42 -13.60 -2.47
C ALA A 169 52.39 -13.63 -1.27
N ARG A 170 51.88 -13.73 -0.04
CA ARG A 170 52.70 -13.89 1.17
C ARG A 170 53.48 -15.21 1.18
N GLN A 171 52.87 -16.30 0.73
CA GLN A 171 53.54 -17.60 0.61
C GLN A 171 54.65 -17.57 -0.46
N ALA A 172 54.38 -16.98 -1.63
CA ALA A 172 55.39 -16.79 -2.67
C ALA A 172 56.56 -15.90 -2.20
N LEU A 173 56.27 -14.83 -1.44
CA LEU A 173 57.29 -14.00 -0.80
C LEU A 173 58.12 -14.75 0.25
N ALA A 174 57.52 -15.69 1.00
CA ALA A 174 58.25 -16.50 1.97
C ALA A 174 59.22 -17.48 1.28
N LEU A 175 58.79 -18.12 0.19
CA LEU A 175 59.63 -19.03 -0.60
C LEU A 175 60.79 -18.32 -1.30
N THR A 176 60.58 -17.10 -1.79
CA THR A 176 61.64 -16.29 -2.42
C THR A 176 62.61 -15.67 -1.41
N ARG A 177 62.18 -15.46 -0.15
CA ARG A 177 63.05 -14.97 0.92
C ARG A 177 63.96 -16.06 1.53
N SER A 178 63.61 -17.34 1.41
CA SER A 178 64.44 -18.43 1.95
C SER A 178 65.75 -18.67 1.21
N ASP A 179 65.89 -18.17 -0.02
CA ASP A 179 67.13 -18.33 -0.80
C ASP A 179 68.17 -17.23 -0.55
N GLY A 180 67.88 -16.27 0.35
CA GLY A 180 68.66 -15.05 0.51
C GLY A 180 68.91 -14.59 1.94
N LYS A 181 69.35 -15.47 2.87
CA LYS A 181 70.24 -15.00 3.96
C LYS A 181 71.03 -16.10 4.69
N SER A 182 72.31 -16.13 4.33
CA SER A 182 73.47 -16.15 5.23
C SER A 182 73.20 -15.95 6.73
N ARG A 183 73.92 -16.78 7.50
CA ARG A 183 74.14 -16.77 8.96
C ARG A 183 74.30 -15.36 9.55
N SER A 184 73.57 -15.08 10.63
CA SER A 184 74.09 -14.24 11.73
C SER A 184 73.42 -14.65 13.06
N ARG A 185 74.26 -14.85 14.07
CA ARG A 185 73.94 -15.32 15.43
C ARG A 185 73.55 -14.15 16.34
N SER A 186 72.80 -14.49 17.40
CA SER A 186 72.55 -13.74 18.64
C SER A 186 71.59 -12.55 18.50
N SER A 187 70.73 -12.23 19.46
CA SER A 187 70.77 -12.51 20.90
C SER A 187 69.34 -12.67 21.46
N ARG A 188 69.24 -13.52 22.47
CA ARG A 188 68.12 -13.63 23.39
C ARG A 188 68.09 -12.35 24.23
N ALA A 189 67.06 -11.53 24.04
CA ALA A 189 66.70 -10.46 24.98
C ALA A 189 65.27 -10.76 25.45
N GLU A 190 65.19 -11.29 26.67
CA GLU A 190 63.98 -11.33 27.46
C GLU A 190 63.60 -9.87 27.77
N SER A 191 62.42 -9.45 27.34
CA SER A 191 61.76 -8.29 27.93
C SER A 191 60.28 -8.62 28.05
N SER A 192 59.94 -8.99 29.28
CA SER A 192 58.58 -8.94 29.79
C SER A 192 57.98 -7.57 29.52
N SER A 193 56.82 -7.52 28.89
CA SER A 193 55.90 -6.41 29.13
C SER A 193 54.47 -6.92 29.05
N SER A 194 53.95 -7.11 30.25
CA SER A 194 52.55 -7.27 30.65
C SER A 194 51.60 -6.45 29.78
N GLY A 195 50.56 -7.12 29.25
CA GLY A 195 49.53 -6.39 28.51
C GLY A 195 48.49 -7.25 27.81
N ARG A 196 47.96 -8.30 28.46
CA ARG A 196 46.68 -8.87 27.98
C ARG A 196 45.79 -9.30 29.14
N VAL A 197 44.87 -8.40 29.48
CA VAL A 197 43.68 -8.65 30.28
C VAL A 197 42.86 -9.73 29.59
N ARG A 198 42.60 -10.84 30.29
CA ARG A 198 41.59 -11.81 29.89
C ARG A 198 40.22 -11.23 30.25
N VAL A 199 39.44 -10.83 29.25
CA VAL A 199 37.99 -10.68 29.45
C VAL A 199 37.39 -12.06 29.25
N ALA A 200 36.71 -12.53 30.30
CA ALA A 200 36.08 -13.83 30.40
C ALA A 200 35.04 -14.04 29.29
N GLY A 201 34.94 -15.29 28.84
CA GLY A 201 34.01 -15.73 27.82
C GLY A 201 32.55 -15.57 28.25
N LEU A 202 31.77 -14.91 27.41
CA LEU A 202 30.32 -15.08 27.38
C LEU A 202 30.02 -16.46 26.83
N SER A 203 29.57 -17.36 27.70
CA SER A 203 28.91 -18.60 27.36
C SER A 203 27.68 -18.30 26.50
N GLN A 204 27.74 -18.69 25.23
CA GLN A 204 26.53 -18.90 24.43
C GLN A 204 25.91 -20.21 24.89
N ASP A 205 24.84 -20.11 25.67
CA ASP A 205 23.97 -21.24 25.94
C ASP A 205 22.93 -21.36 24.81
N LYS A 206 22.89 -22.52 24.17
CA LYS A 206 21.88 -22.88 23.17
C LYS A 206 20.70 -23.47 23.93
N GLY A 207 19.51 -22.91 23.69
CA GLY A 207 18.31 -23.21 24.46
C GLY A 207 17.78 -24.64 24.37
N THR A 208 16.70 -24.91 25.12
CA THR A 208 15.44 -25.55 24.67
C THR A 208 14.45 -25.75 25.85
N THR A 209 13.20 -25.26 25.65
CA THR A 209 11.88 -25.68 26.20
C THR A 209 11.49 -25.56 27.68
N THR A 210 10.44 -24.77 27.97
CA THR A 210 9.05 -25.18 28.39
C THR A 210 8.37 -24.11 29.29
N GLY A 211 7.05 -23.91 29.13
CA GLY A 211 6.18 -23.06 29.97
C GLY A 211 5.48 -21.94 29.17
N GLU A 212 4.30 -22.13 28.57
CA GLU A 212 2.95 -22.14 29.17
C GLU A 212 2.61 -20.94 30.10
N LEU A 213 1.45 -20.33 29.83
CA LEU A 213 0.66 -19.36 30.62
C LEU A 213 1.20 -17.91 30.65
N SER A 214 0.43 -16.82 30.47
CA SER A 214 -1.01 -16.61 30.52
C SER A 214 -1.35 -15.27 29.85
N THR A 215 -2.34 -15.25 28.97
CA THR A 215 -2.98 -14.04 28.45
C THR A 215 -3.97 -13.50 29.48
N HIS A 216 -3.62 -12.44 30.20
CA HIS A 216 -4.59 -11.70 31.01
C HIS A 216 -5.46 -10.80 30.12
N THR A 217 -6.64 -11.32 29.80
CA THR A 217 -7.79 -10.55 29.33
C THR A 217 -8.53 -10.04 30.57
N LEU A 218 -8.75 -8.72 30.69
CA LEU A 218 -9.62 -8.16 31.73
C LEU A 218 -11.02 -7.85 31.16
N PRO A 219 -12.08 -8.03 31.97
CA PRO A 219 -13.44 -8.22 31.49
C PRO A 219 -14.21 -6.92 31.25
N LYS A 220 -15.16 -7.04 30.33
CA LYS A 220 -16.31 -6.14 30.13
C LYS A 220 -17.10 -6.01 31.43
N SER A 221 -17.17 -4.81 31.98
CA SER A 221 -18.23 -4.42 32.92
C SER A 221 -19.41 -3.84 32.14
N ARG A 222 -20.53 -4.57 32.20
CA ARG A 222 -21.88 -3.99 32.11
C ARG A 222 -22.03 -2.94 33.22
N ILE A 223 -22.52 -1.75 32.89
CA ILE A 223 -23.71 -1.06 33.41
C ILE A 223 -24.17 -0.14 32.28
#